data_AF-A0A4R4TLL9-F1
#
_entry.id   AF-A0A4R4TLL9-F1
#
_cell.length_a   1.000
_cell.length_b   1.000
_cell.length_c   1.000
_cell.angle_alpha   90.00
_cell.angle_beta   90.00
_cell.angle_gamma   90.00
#
_symmetry.space_group_name_H-M   'P 1'
#
loop_
_entity.id
_entity.type
_entity.pdbx_description
1 polymer ?
#
loop_
_entity_poly.entity_id
_entity_poly.type
_entity_poly.pdbx_seq_one_letter_code
_entity_poly.pdbx_strand_id
1 'polypeptide(L)'
;MSQRWDRGQVLGLAPDAAAGRAADGIAKPGRWAGAGCDDEAVWGECQGSGKAVYRACADLTGPAFRCSCPSRKIPCKHVLGLLLLW
;
A
#
# COMPACT_ATOMS: atom_id res chain seq x y z
N MET A 1 13.19 -14.00 -5.66
CA MET A 1 13.53 -12.55 -5.63
C MET A 1 12.56 -11.81 -6.53
N SER A 2 11.36 -11.53 -6.03
CA SER A 2 10.46 -10.57 -6.69
C SER A 2 11.16 -9.22 -6.82
N GLN A 3 11.17 -8.67 -8.03
CA GLN A 3 11.80 -7.39 -8.30
C GLN A 3 10.95 -6.30 -7.62
N ARG A 4 11.57 -5.46 -6.78
CA ARG A 4 10.86 -4.32 -6.18
C ARG A 4 10.31 -3.43 -7.28
N TRP A 5 9.02 -3.08 -7.17
CA TRP A 5 8.37 -2.22 -8.14
C TRP A 5 8.92 -0.80 -8.02
N ASP A 6 9.17 -0.14 -9.14
CA ASP A 6 9.57 1.25 -9.10
C ASP A 6 8.38 2.17 -8.74
N ARG A 7 8.71 3.36 -8.27
CA ARG A 7 7.72 4.36 -7.86
C ARG A 7 6.74 4.73 -8.98
N GLY A 8 7.20 4.82 -10.22
CA GLY A 8 6.36 5.12 -11.37
C GLY A 8 5.34 4.02 -11.63
N GLN A 9 5.76 2.75 -11.57
CA GLN A 9 4.86 1.60 -11.65
C GLN A 9 3.78 1.65 -10.57
N VAL A 10 4.15 1.90 -9.30
CA VAL A 10 3.19 1.97 -8.20
C VAL A 10 2.21 3.14 -8.38
N LEU A 11 2.69 4.32 -8.76
CA LEU A 11 1.82 5.49 -8.98
C LEU A 11 0.91 5.30 -10.21
N GLY A 12 1.33 4.53 -11.21
CA GLY A 12 0.51 4.14 -12.36
C GLY A 12 -0.69 3.26 -11.98
N LEU A 13 -0.64 2.57 -10.85
CA LEU A 13 -1.78 1.81 -10.31
C LEU A 13 -2.82 2.70 -9.62
N ALA A 14 -2.50 3.96 -9.32
CA ALA A 14 -3.41 4.82 -8.55
C ALA A 14 -4.70 5.10 -9.35
N PRO A 15 -5.89 4.91 -8.75
CA PRO A 15 -7.16 5.13 -9.45
C PRO A 15 -7.43 6.62 -9.72
N ASP A 16 -6.75 7.51 -8.98
CA ASP A 16 -6.69 8.93 -9.26
C ASP A 16 -5.47 9.57 -8.59
N ALA A 17 -5.13 10.79 -9.03
CA ALA A 17 -3.99 11.55 -8.50
C ALA A 17 -4.11 11.85 -7.00
N ALA A 18 -5.32 11.98 -6.46
CA ALA A 18 -5.54 12.23 -5.04
C ALA A 18 -5.18 11.00 -4.19
N ALA A 19 -5.47 9.79 -4.67
CA ALA A 19 -5.07 8.54 -4.04
C ALA A 19 -3.54 8.41 -3.99
N GLY A 20 -2.85 8.70 -5.10
CA GLY A 20 -1.38 8.69 -5.18
C GLY A 20 -0.73 9.69 -4.23
N ARG A 21 -1.18 10.95 -4.22
CA ARG A 21 -0.69 11.97 -3.28
C ARG A 21 -0.93 11.58 -1.81
N ALA A 22 -2.08 10.98 -1.52
CA ALA A 22 -2.39 10.52 -0.17
C ALA A 22 -1.53 9.32 0.25
N ALA A 23 -1.16 8.45 -0.70
CA ALA A 23 -0.26 7.32 -0.48
C ALA A 23 1.15 7.80 -0.10
N ASP A 24 1.69 8.79 -0.82
CA ASP A 24 2.99 9.40 -0.52
C ASP A 24 3.08 9.94 0.92
N GLY A 25 1.99 10.54 1.41
CA GLY A 25 1.94 11.06 2.77
C GLY A 25 2.09 9.99 3.86
N ILE A 26 1.73 8.73 3.56
CA ILE A 26 1.75 7.61 4.50
C ILE A 26 2.84 6.56 4.21
N ALA A 27 3.56 6.66 3.08
CA ALA A 27 4.71 5.80 2.74
C ALA A 27 5.95 6.17 3.58
N LYS A 28 5.84 6.03 4.90
CA LYS A 28 6.86 6.38 5.89
C LYS A 28 6.93 5.29 6.95
N PRO A 29 8.12 4.77 7.33
CA PRO A 29 8.23 3.66 8.28
C PRO A 29 7.40 3.85 9.57
N GLY A 30 7.41 5.05 10.16
CA GLY A 30 6.66 5.35 11.40
C GLY A 30 5.13 5.34 11.29
N ARG A 31 4.55 5.14 10.09
CA ARG A 31 3.11 4.97 9.89
C ARG A 31 2.68 3.51 9.81
N TRP A 32 3.65 2.60 9.75
CA TRP A 32 3.44 1.19 9.49
C TRP A 32 3.96 0.33 10.65
N ALA A 33 3.17 -0.67 11.01
CA ALA A 33 3.56 -1.76 11.90
C ALA A 33 3.33 -3.10 11.20
N GLY A 34 3.95 -4.17 11.71
CA GLY A 34 3.75 -5.52 11.18
C GLY A 34 4.06 -5.66 9.68
N ALA A 35 4.92 -4.79 9.14
CA ALA A 35 5.27 -4.80 7.72
C ALA A 35 6.18 -6.00 7.43
N GLY A 36 5.91 -6.68 6.31
CA GLY A 36 6.69 -7.82 5.86
C GLY A 36 6.46 -8.09 4.38
N CYS A 37 7.31 -8.93 3.81
CA CYS A 37 7.17 -9.41 2.45
C CYS A 37 7.78 -10.81 2.31
N ASP A 38 7.32 -11.53 1.30
CA ASP A 38 7.95 -12.73 0.77
C ASP A 38 8.13 -12.59 -0.75
N ASP A 39 8.39 -13.69 -1.45
CA ASP A 39 8.56 -13.67 -2.91
C ASP A 39 7.26 -13.34 -3.67
N GLU A 40 6.09 -13.50 -3.05
CA GLU A 40 4.78 -13.38 -3.71
C GLU A 40 3.97 -12.18 -3.23
N ALA A 41 4.21 -11.66 -2.03
CA ALA A 41 3.38 -10.62 -1.45
C ALA A 41 4.15 -9.65 -0.55
N VAL A 42 3.56 -8.47 -0.38
CA VAL A 42 3.90 -7.50 0.66
C VAL A 42 2.68 -7.19 1.51
N TRP A 43 2.86 -7.02 2.82
CA TRP A 43 1.78 -6.70 3.76
C TRP A 43 2.24 -5.72 4.84
N GLY A 44 1.27 -5.09 5.50
CA GLY A 44 1.52 -4.25 6.67
C GLY A 44 0.27 -3.63 7.24
N GLU A 45 0.43 -3.00 8.41
CA GLU A 45 -0.62 -2.33 9.15
C GLU A 45 -0.38 -0.83 9.18
N CYS A 46 -1.22 -0.06 8.47
CA CYS A 46 -1.12 1.40 8.45
C CYS A 46 -1.97 2.01 9.57
N GLN A 47 -1.36 2.88 10.37
CA GLN A 47 -2.09 3.71 11.33
C GLN A 47 -2.99 4.71 10.59
N GLY A 48 -4.31 4.55 10.75
CA GLY A 48 -5.33 5.44 10.21
C GLY A 48 -5.51 6.71 11.04
N SER A 49 -6.57 7.47 10.77
CA SER A 49 -6.97 8.60 11.61
C SER A 49 -7.53 8.08 12.95
N GLY A 50 -6.98 8.54 14.06
CA GLY A 50 -7.39 8.10 15.39
C GLY A 50 -6.88 6.70 15.72
N LYS A 51 -7.74 5.85 16.29
CA LYS A 51 -7.38 4.50 16.77
C LYS A 51 -7.47 3.39 15.71
N ALA A 52 -7.95 3.71 14.50
CA ALA A 52 -8.14 2.72 13.45
C ALA A 52 -6.78 2.26 12.87
N VAL A 53 -6.61 0.94 12.74
CA VAL A 53 -5.46 0.32 12.07
C VAL A 53 -5.98 -0.42 10.83
N TYR A 54 -5.39 -0.13 9.67
CA TYR A 54 -5.79 -0.73 8.40
C TYR A 54 -4.72 -1.72 7.93
N ARG A 55 -5.12 -2.99 7.79
CA ARG A 55 -4.29 -4.05 7.21
C ARG A 55 -4.33 -3.90 5.69
N ALA A 56 -3.17 -3.83 5.05
CA ALA A 56 -3.03 -3.77 3.60
C ALA A 56 -2.08 -4.89 3.14
N CYS A 57 -2.37 -5.47 1.99
CA CYS A 57 -1.46 -6.33 1.27
C CYS A 57 -1.60 -6.18 -0.24
N ALA A 58 -0.52 -6.50 -0.94
CA ALA A 58 -0.44 -6.55 -2.39
C ALA A 58 0.27 -7.83 -2.82
N ASP A 59 -0.30 -8.47 -3.83
CA ASP A 59 0.33 -9.57 -4.55
C ASP A 59 1.33 -8.99 -5.57
N LEU A 60 2.53 -9.57 -5.61
CA LEU A 60 3.66 -9.20 -6.44
C LEU A 60 3.75 -10.05 -7.72
N THR A 61 3.04 -11.17 -7.76
CA THR A 61 2.95 -12.10 -8.91
C THR A 61 1.86 -11.66 -9.90
N GLY A 62 0.84 -10.94 -9.42
CA GLY A 62 -0.18 -10.28 -10.22
C GLY A 62 -0.84 -9.17 -9.41
N PRO A 63 -1.39 -8.11 -10.05
CA PRO A 63 -1.91 -6.93 -9.33
C PRO A 63 -3.24 -7.24 -8.63
N ALA A 64 -3.17 -7.93 -7.49
CA ALA A 64 -4.27 -8.15 -6.57
C ALA A 64 -4.01 -7.40 -5.26
N PHE A 65 -5.02 -6.69 -4.79
CA PHE A 65 -4.89 -5.75 -3.68
C PHE A 65 -5.98 -5.99 -2.66
N ARG A 66 -5.61 -6.00 -1.37
CA ARG A 66 -6.58 -6.07 -0.29
C ARG A 66 -6.23 -5.06 0.79
N CYS A 67 -7.24 -4.35 1.26
CA CYS A 67 -7.10 -3.49 2.42
C CYS A 67 -8.38 -3.52 3.26
N SER A 68 -8.25 -3.49 4.59
CA SER A 68 -9.40 -3.45 5.50
C SER A 68 -10.06 -2.07 5.64
N CYS A 69 -9.57 -1.04 4.93
CA CYS A 69 -10.15 0.30 4.98
C CYS A 69 -11.46 0.39 4.17
N PRO A 70 -12.41 1.26 4.54
CA PRO A 70 -13.72 1.37 3.87
C PRO A 70 -13.68 2.08 2.49
N SER A 71 -12.49 2.34 1.94
CA SER A 71 -12.32 3.02 0.66
C SER A 71 -12.88 2.19 -0.49
N ARG A 72 -13.64 2.82 -1.38
CA ARG A 72 -14.09 2.23 -2.65
C ARG A 72 -13.08 2.38 -3.80
N LYS A 73 -12.00 3.16 -3.58
CA LYS A 73 -10.87 3.27 -4.52
C LYS A 73 -9.96 2.06 -4.39
N ILE A 74 -9.71 1.34 -5.48
CA ILE A 74 -8.87 0.14 -5.54
C ILE A 74 -7.84 0.34 -6.66
N PRO A 75 -6.52 0.27 -6.37
CA PRO A 75 -5.92 0.22 -5.04
C PRO A 75 -6.22 1.47 -4.21
N CYS A 76 -6.40 1.30 -2.91
CA CYS A 76 -6.59 2.43 -2.00
C CYS A 76 -5.23 3.06 -1.64
N LYS A 77 -5.25 4.25 -1.04
CA LYS A 77 -4.01 4.93 -0.59
C LYS A 77 -3.13 4.07 0.31
N HIS A 78 -3.70 3.17 1.12
CA HIS A 78 -2.92 2.32 2.01
C HIS A 78 -2.14 1.27 1.22
N VAL A 79 -2.76 0.59 0.25
CA VAL A 79 -2.05 -0.37 -0.60
C VAL A 79 -0.95 0.33 -1.39
N LEU A 80 -1.25 1.47 -2.01
CA LEU A 80 -0.24 2.27 -2.71
C LEU A 80 0.88 2.70 -1.75
N GLY A 81 0.55 3.16 -0.55
CA GLY A 81 1.52 3.58 0.45
C GLY A 81 2.41 2.46 0.95
N LEU A 82 1.89 1.23 1.03
CA LEU A 82 2.65 0.02 1.35
C LEU A 82 3.64 -0.28 0.24
N LEU A 83 3.18 -0.31 -1.01
CA LEU A 83 4.00 -0.59 -2.19
C LEU A 83 5.09 0.48 -2.40
N LEU A 84 4.81 1.73 -2.06
CA LEU A 84 5.80 2.83 -2.10
C LEU A 84 6.83 2.76 -0.98
N LEU A 85 6.51 2.10 0.14
CA LEU A 85 7.40 1.94 1.28
C LEU A 85 8.34 0.73 1.13
N TRP A 86 7.87 -0.32 0.44
CA TRP A 86 8.55 -1.60 0.26
C TRP A 86 9.74 -1.49 -0.70
#